data_AF-A0A955JY35-F1
#
_entry.id   AF-A0A955JY35-F1
#
_cell.length_a   1.000
_cell.length_b   1.000
_cell.length_c   1.000
_cell.angle_alpha   90.00
_cell.angle_beta   90.00
_cell.angle_gamma   90.00
#
_symmetry.space_group_name_H-M   'P 1'
#
loop_
_entity.id
_entity.type
_entity.pdbx_description
1 polymer ?
#
loop_
_entity_poly.entity_id
_entity_poly.type
_entity_poly.pdbx_seq_one_letter_code
_entity_poly.pdbx_strand_id
1 'polypeptide(L)'
;EAVLIIPKVVGGISAIPERIGGKPVRLAYSVPTKFGGSLCLPAEFGDRPVHLLGGSPDTQYKLSRQLNVVSVDGNYHHKLATRFNQYFQPDKSATFAKNKLWPTLREANLGRNFGDGTDKAGAPYEAFRRSCVNIKRMWNKQSPKRHFPCTLELFSV
;
A
#
# COMPACT_ATOMS: atom_id res chain seq x y z
N GLU A 1 13.56 -9.10 10.13
CA GLU A 1 12.82 -10.12 9.35
C GLU A 1 11.64 -10.64 10.19
N ALA A 2 10.48 -10.94 9.59
CA ALA A 2 9.28 -11.43 10.28
C ALA A 2 8.60 -12.53 9.45
N VAL A 3 7.92 -13.47 10.11
CA VAL A 3 7.10 -14.50 9.45
C VAL A 3 5.71 -13.93 9.21
N LEU A 4 5.31 -13.85 7.94
CA LEU A 4 3.97 -13.41 7.56
C LEU A 4 3.02 -14.62 7.51
N ILE A 5 1.92 -14.53 8.24
CA ILE A 5 0.85 -15.55 8.20
C ILE A 5 -0.43 -14.89 7.72
N ILE A 6 -1.06 -15.47 6.69
CA ILE A 6 -2.36 -15.02 6.18
C ILE A 6 -3.45 -15.89 6.82
N PRO A 7 -4.21 -15.40 7.81
CA PRO A 7 -5.30 -16.18 8.39
C PRO A 7 -6.39 -16.41 7.35
N LYS A 8 -6.90 -17.64 7.30
CA LYS A 8 -8.01 -18.04 6.40
C LYS A 8 -9.23 -18.60 7.12
N VAL A 9 -9.11 -18.86 8.42
CA VAL A 9 -10.16 -19.43 9.26
C VAL A 9 -10.64 -18.37 10.25
N VAL A 10 -11.93 -18.05 10.19
CA VAL A 10 -12.59 -17.13 11.13
C VAL A 10 -12.49 -17.70 12.55
N GLY A 11 -12.12 -16.87 13.52
CA GLY A 11 -11.88 -17.25 14.91
C GLY A 11 -10.55 -17.96 15.17
N GLY A 12 -9.76 -18.26 14.12
CA GLY A 12 -8.50 -19.00 14.25
C GLY A 12 -7.29 -18.17 14.64
N ILE A 13 -7.41 -16.83 14.67
CA ILE A 13 -6.26 -15.93 14.90
C ILE A 13 -5.65 -16.12 16.30
N SER A 14 -6.46 -16.43 17.31
CA SER A 14 -5.99 -16.66 18.69
C SER A 14 -5.06 -17.86 18.81
N ALA A 15 -5.15 -18.84 17.91
CA ALA A 15 -4.29 -20.02 17.88
C ALA A 15 -2.94 -19.75 17.19
N ILE A 16 -2.79 -18.61 16.51
CA ILE A 16 -1.56 -18.28 15.78
C ILE A 16 -0.51 -17.76 16.78
N PRO A 17 0.66 -18.42 16.91
CA PRO A 17 1.69 -17.98 17.84
C PRO A 17 2.23 -16.60 17.48
N GLU A 18 2.87 -15.94 18.46
CA GLU A 18 3.53 -14.65 18.23
C GLU A 18 4.93 -14.79 17.62
N ARG A 19 5.53 -16.00 17.71
CA ARG A 19 6.85 -16.29 17.17
C ARG A 19 6.90 -17.68 16.53
N ILE A 20 7.68 -17.83 15.46
CA ILE A 20 7.99 -19.10 14.81
C ILE A 20 9.50 -19.12 14.54
N GLY A 21 10.20 -20.15 15.01
CA GLY A 21 11.65 -20.28 14.84
C GLY A 21 12.43 -19.06 15.36
N GLY A 22 12.01 -18.48 16.48
CA GLY A 22 12.62 -17.29 17.06
C GLY A 22 12.30 -15.96 16.34
N LYS A 23 11.61 -15.97 15.19
CA LYS A 23 11.20 -14.78 14.44
C LYS A 23 9.80 -14.31 14.84
N PRO A 24 9.52 -13.00 14.91
CA PRO A 24 8.18 -12.50 15.20
C PRO A 24 7.20 -12.83 14.07
N VAL A 25 5.95 -13.12 14.43
CA VAL A 25 4.85 -13.34 13.50
C VAL A 25 4.09 -12.03 13.29
N ARG A 26 3.91 -11.68 12.02
CA ARG A 26 3.07 -10.57 11.57
C ARG A 26 1.89 -11.12 10.81
N LEU A 27 0.69 -10.67 11.16
CA LEU A 27 -0.52 -11.14 10.48
C LEU A 27 -0.69 -10.39 9.17
N ALA A 28 -0.86 -11.13 8.08
CA ALA A 28 -1.04 -10.57 6.77
C ALA A 28 -2.54 -10.50 6.44
N TYR A 29 -3.05 -9.29 6.29
CA TYR A 29 -4.46 -9.02 5.98
C TYR A 29 -4.60 -8.74 4.48
N SER A 30 -5.37 -9.58 3.78
CA SER A 30 -5.68 -9.39 2.37
C SER A 30 -6.71 -8.26 2.23
N VAL A 31 -6.26 -7.11 1.73
CA VAL A 31 -7.11 -5.95 1.49
C VAL A 31 -8.21 -6.34 0.49
N PRO A 32 -9.50 -6.12 0.81
CA PRO A 32 -10.58 -6.44 -0.11
C PRO A 32 -10.41 -5.77 -1.46
N THR A 33 -10.40 -6.59 -2.51
CA THR A 33 -10.45 -6.16 -3.91
C THR A 33 -11.62 -6.84 -4.61
N LYS A 34 -11.89 -6.50 -5.87
CA LYS A 34 -12.91 -7.19 -6.69
C LYS A 34 -12.70 -8.71 -6.81
N PHE A 35 -11.48 -9.20 -6.59
CA PHE A 35 -11.10 -10.60 -6.83
C PHE A 35 -10.87 -11.41 -5.55
N GLY A 36 -11.11 -10.82 -4.37
CA GLY A 36 -10.96 -11.50 -3.08
C GLY A 36 -10.57 -10.55 -1.95
N GLY A 37 -10.83 -11.00 -0.73
CA GLY A 37 -10.49 -10.34 0.53
C GLY A 37 -10.38 -11.36 1.67
N SER A 38 -9.89 -10.93 2.83
CA SER A 38 -9.94 -11.75 4.04
C SER A 38 -11.38 -12.04 4.45
N LEU A 39 -11.69 -13.30 4.79
CA LEU A 39 -12.95 -13.65 5.46
C LEU A 39 -12.91 -13.28 6.94
N CYS A 40 -11.71 -13.22 7.54
CA CYS A 40 -11.52 -12.74 8.91
C CYS A 40 -11.80 -11.24 8.97
N LEU A 41 -12.62 -10.83 9.93
CA LEU A 41 -12.96 -9.44 10.17
C LEU A 41 -11.76 -8.67 10.74
N PRO A 42 -11.58 -7.37 10.44
CA PRO A 42 -10.48 -6.58 10.99
C PRO A 42 -10.38 -6.64 12.52
N ALA A 43 -11.52 -6.72 13.22
CA ALA A 43 -11.55 -6.79 14.68
C ALA A 43 -10.86 -8.05 15.26
N GLU A 44 -10.84 -9.16 14.53
CA GLU A 44 -10.19 -10.41 14.98
C GLU A 44 -8.66 -10.27 15.10
N PHE A 45 -8.06 -9.27 14.46
CA PHE A 45 -6.62 -9.03 14.50
C PHE A 45 -6.20 -8.30 15.78
N GLY A 46 -7.13 -7.61 16.46
CA GLY A 46 -6.84 -6.84 17.68
C GLY A 46 -5.61 -5.95 17.53
N ASP A 47 -4.71 -6.00 18.51
CA ASP A 47 -3.45 -5.24 18.53
C ASP A 47 -2.29 -5.97 17.82
N ARG A 48 -2.52 -7.13 17.19
CA ARG A 48 -1.46 -7.88 16.50
C ARG A 48 -0.87 -7.03 15.36
N PRO A 49 0.46 -7.03 15.16
CA PRO A 49 1.07 -6.28 14.07
C PRO A 49 0.60 -6.84 12.73
N VAL A 50 0.12 -5.94 11.86
CA VAL A 50 -0.48 -6.29 10.56
C VAL A 50 0.38 -5.81 9.39
N HIS A 51 0.52 -6.68 8.40
CA HIS A 51 0.93 -6.33 7.05
C HIS A 51 -0.28 -6.33 6.12
N LEU A 52 -0.51 -5.24 5.38
CA LEU A 52 -1.58 -5.20 4.39
C LEU A 52 -1.08 -5.73 3.05
N LEU A 53 -1.74 -6.76 2.52
CA LEU A 53 -1.48 -7.35 1.22
C LEU A 53 -2.51 -6.89 0.19
N GLY A 54 -2.04 -6.43 -0.95
CA GLY A 54 -2.84 -5.95 -2.07
C GLY A 54 -3.57 -4.65 -1.79
N GLY A 55 -4.52 -4.35 -2.69
CA GLY A 55 -5.31 -3.12 -2.63
C GLY A 55 -4.55 -1.87 -3.08
N SER A 56 -5.30 -0.78 -3.24
CA SER A 56 -4.72 0.53 -3.54
C SER A 56 -4.20 1.19 -2.26
N PRO A 57 -3.21 2.12 -2.35
CA PRO A 57 -2.71 2.83 -1.17
C PRO A 57 -3.80 3.55 -0.37
N ASP A 58 -4.82 4.12 -1.02
CA ASP A 58 -5.93 4.77 -0.30
C ASP A 58 -6.81 3.77 0.47
N THR A 59 -6.98 2.55 -0.05
CA THR A 59 -7.73 1.48 0.63
C THR A 59 -6.94 0.95 1.81
N GLN A 60 -5.64 0.71 1.63
CA GLN A 60 -4.72 0.34 2.70
C GLN A 60 -4.71 1.39 3.82
N TYR A 61 -4.65 2.67 3.45
CA TYR A 61 -4.69 3.79 4.39
C TYR A 61 -6.00 3.83 5.19
N LYS A 62 -7.15 3.58 4.55
CA LYS A 62 -8.44 3.50 5.25
C LYS A 62 -8.46 2.35 6.26
N LEU A 63 -7.94 1.18 5.89
CA LEU A 63 -7.88 0.00 6.76
C LEU A 63 -6.95 0.18 7.97
N SER A 64 -5.91 1.01 7.86
CA SER A 64 -5.04 1.34 9.01
C SER A 64 -5.79 2.01 10.17
N ARG A 65 -6.99 2.53 9.93
CA ARG A 65 -7.84 3.05 11.00
C ARG A 65 -8.44 1.96 11.88
N GLN A 66 -8.42 0.71 11.45
CA GLN A 66 -9.04 -0.43 12.14
C GLN A 66 -8.01 -1.48 12.58
N LEU A 67 -6.82 -1.50 11.98
CA LEU A 67 -5.79 -2.51 12.19
C LEU A 67 -4.50 -1.87 12.72
N ASN A 68 -3.73 -2.60 13.52
CA ASN A 68 -2.37 -2.21 13.90
C ASN A 68 -1.40 -2.44 12.72
N VAL A 69 -1.49 -1.59 11.70
CA VAL A 69 -0.71 -1.72 10.47
C VAL A 69 0.72 -1.24 10.69
N VAL A 70 1.66 -2.16 10.53
CA VAL A 70 3.10 -1.88 10.67
C VAL A 70 3.85 -1.92 9.34
N SER A 71 3.20 -2.42 8.27
CA SER A 71 3.77 -2.50 6.92
C SER A 71 2.67 -2.71 5.88
N VAL A 72 2.96 -2.37 4.63
CA VAL A 72 2.03 -2.52 3.50
C VAL A 72 2.78 -2.98 2.25
N ASP A 73 2.10 -3.68 1.36
CA ASP A 73 2.66 -4.04 0.06
C ASP A 73 2.61 -2.90 -0.97
N GLY A 74 3.45 -2.98 -2.00
CA GLY A 74 3.56 -1.97 -3.06
C GLY A 74 2.98 -2.38 -4.42
N ASN A 75 2.34 -3.56 -4.52
CA ASN A 75 2.06 -4.20 -5.79
C ASN A 75 1.15 -3.38 -6.72
N TYR A 76 0.13 -2.70 -6.16
CA TYR A 76 -0.83 -1.97 -6.99
C TYR A 76 -0.21 -0.74 -7.67
N HIS A 77 0.53 0.09 -6.93
CA HIS A 77 1.16 1.28 -7.51
C HIS A 77 2.32 0.90 -8.43
N HIS A 78 3.05 -0.18 -8.12
CA HIS A 78 4.07 -0.73 -9.01
C HIS A 78 3.46 -1.17 -10.36
N LYS A 79 2.34 -1.91 -10.34
CA LYS A 79 1.60 -2.28 -11.56
C LYS A 79 1.18 -1.04 -12.38
N LEU A 80 0.65 -0.01 -11.73
CA LEU A 80 0.18 1.18 -12.44
C LEU A 80 1.32 2.02 -13.03
N ALA A 81 2.44 2.11 -12.33
CA ALA A 81 3.64 2.76 -12.83
C ALA A 81 4.19 2.04 -14.08
N THR A 82 4.34 0.71 -14.00
CA THR A 82 4.93 -0.11 -15.07
C THR A 82 4.06 -0.28 -16.30
N ARG A 83 2.74 -0.42 -16.12
CA ARG A 83 1.81 -0.69 -17.23
C ARG A 83 1.25 0.57 -17.88
N PHE A 84 1.13 1.66 -17.13
CA PHE A 84 0.36 2.83 -17.57
C PHE A 84 1.05 4.17 -17.34
N ASN A 85 2.28 4.19 -16.82
CA ASN A 85 2.97 5.43 -16.41
C ASN A 85 2.09 6.30 -15.48
N GLN A 86 1.28 5.65 -14.65
CA GLN A 86 0.40 6.30 -13.68
C GLN A 86 1.04 6.33 -12.30
N TYR A 87 0.76 7.39 -11.54
CA TYR A 87 1.27 7.54 -10.19
C TYR A 87 0.17 7.93 -9.21
N PHE A 88 0.34 7.55 -7.94
CA PHE A 88 -0.64 7.82 -6.90
C PHE A 88 -0.63 9.30 -6.51
N GLN A 89 -1.76 10.02 -6.62
CA GLN A 89 -1.89 11.43 -6.23
C GLN A 89 -3.07 11.61 -5.25
N PRO A 90 -2.83 11.51 -3.92
CA PRO A 90 -3.90 11.47 -2.93
C PRO A 90 -4.69 12.78 -2.79
N ASP A 91 -4.06 13.92 -3.07
CA ASP A 91 -4.70 15.25 -3.00
C ASP A 91 -5.53 15.60 -4.25
N LYS A 92 -5.50 14.74 -5.29
CA LYS A 92 -6.18 14.93 -6.58
C LYS A 92 -5.83 16.26 -7.28
N SER A 93 -4.61 16.77 -7.09
CA SER A 93 -4.14 18.05 -7.65
C SER A 93 -3.95 18.05 -9.18
N ALA A 94 -3.91 16.88 -9.82
CA ALA A 94 -3.89 16.76 -11.28
C ALA A 94 -5.28 17.05 -11.88
N THR A 95 -5.66 18.33 -11.92
CA THR A 95 -7.01 18.79 -12.27
C THR A 95 -7.49 18.37 -13.66
N PHE A 96 -6.57 18.27 -14.63
CA PHE A 96 -6.85 17.90 -16.01
C PHE A 96 -6.80 16.40 -16.29
N ALA A 97 -6.42 15.57 -15.31
CA ALA A 97 -6.35 14.13 -15.48
C ALA A 97 -7.73 13.47 -15.41
N LYS A 98 -7.98 12.48 -16.27
CA LYS A 98 -9.23 11.70 -16.27
C LYS A 98 -9.44 10.99 -14.93
N ASN A 99 -8.36 10.44 -14.37
CA ASN A 99 -8.34 9.89 -13.03
C ASN A 99 -7.39 10.71 -12.15
N LYS A 100 -7.94 11.65 -11.38
CA LYS A 100 -7.13 12.54 -10.52
C LYS A 100 -6.35 11.82 -9.43
N LEU A 101 -6.77 10.60 -9.05
CA LEU A 101 -6.06 9.77 -8.06
C LEU A 101 -4.88 9.01 -8.68
N TRP A 102 -4.97 8.71 -9.99
CA TRP A 102 -3.98 8.00 -10.76
C TRP A 102 -3.74 8.69 -12.12
N PRO A 103 -3.27 9.95 -12.11
CA PRO A 103 -2.92 10.62 -13.34
C PRO A 103 -1.78 9.88 -14.03
N THR A 104 -1.81 9.85 -15.36
CA THR A 104 -0.61 9.50 -16.14
C THR A 104 0.41 10.63 -16.05
N LEU A 105 1.70 10.32 -16.23
CA LEU A 105 2.74 11.36 -16.32
C LEU A 105 2.44 12.38 -17.43
N ARG A 106 1.84 11.94 -18.54
CA ARG A 106 1.47 12.82 -19.66
C ARG A 106 0.36 13.80 -19.29
N GLU A 107 -0.69 13.33 -18.63
CA GLU A 107 -1.78 14.21 -18.14
C GLU A 107 -1.25 15.23 -17.12
N ALA A 108 -0.36 14.80 -16.23
CA ALA A 108 0.26 15.69 -15.25
C ALA A 108 1.19 16.73 -15.89
N ASN A 109 1.74 16.45 -17.07
CA ASN A 109 2.64 17.31 -17.83
C ASN A 109 1.92 18.07 -18.97
N LEU A 110 0.62 18.36 -18.82
CA LEU A 110 -0.18 19.11 -19.79
C LEU A 110 -0.13 18.52 -21.22
N GLY A 111 -0.12 17.19 -21.32
CA GLY A 111 -0.11 16.46 -22.59
C GLY A 111 1.28 16.15 -23.14
N ARG A 112 2.35 16.64 -22.50
CA ARG A 112 3.74 16.36 -22.91
C ARG A 112 4.21 15.01 -22.40
N ASN A 113 4.94 14.27 -23.22
CA ASN A 113 5.57 13.03 -22.79
C ASN A 113 6.63 13.31 -21.72
N PHE A 114 6.92 12.29 -20.90
CA PHE A 114 8.01 12.37 -19.95
C PHE A 114 9.35 12.15 -20.65
N GLY A 115 10.36 12.96 -20.34
CA GLY A 115 11.65 12.94 -21.03
C GLY A 115 11.51 13.19 -22.53
N ASP A 116 12.18 12.36 -23.33
CA ASP A 116 12.09 12.36 -24.80
C ASP A 116 10.87 11.57 -25.34
N GLY A 117 10.07 10.98 -24.44
CA GLY A 117 8.92 10.15 -24.79
C GLY A 117 9.26 8.75 -25.29
N THR A 118 10.52 8.33 -25.24
CA THR A 118 10.95 6.96 -25.54
C THR A 118 10.89 6.08 -24.29
N ASP A 119 10.96 4.77 -24.48
CA ASP A 119 11.05 3.81 -23.36
C ASP A 119 12.32 4.01 -22.51
N LYS A 120 13.36 4.61 -23.09
CA LYS A 120 14.62 4.95 -22.40
C LYS A 120 14.49 6.15 -21.46
N ALA A 121 13.41 6.94 -21.58
CA ALA A 121 13.14 8.07 -20.70
C ALA A 121 12.89 7.67 -19.24
N GLY A 122 12.67 6.38 -18.95
CA GLY A 122 12.45 5.90 -17.58
C GLY A 122 11.11 6.34 -16.98
N ALA A 123 10.10 6.58 -17.82
CA ALA A 123 8.77 6.99 -17.37
C ALA A 123 8.14 6.06 -16.30
N PRO A 124 8.26 4.72 -16.39
CA PRO A 124 7.79 3.83 -15.32
C PRO A 124 8.46 4.10 -13.96
N TYR A 125 9.77 4.33 -13.96
CA TYR A 125 10.53 4.58 -12.72
C TYR A 125 10.15 5.91 -12.09
N GLU A 126 9.93 6.95 -12.90
CA GLU A 126 9.45 8.23 -12.39
C GLU A 126 8.04 8.11 -11.80
N ALA A 127 7.12 7.41 -12.48
CA ALA A 127 5.78 7.19 -11.98
C ALA A 127 5.79 6.40 -10.65
N PHE A 128 6.67 5.40 -10.54
CA PHE A 128 6.90 4.64 -9.32
C PHE A 128 7.44 5.55 -8.20
N ARG A 129 8.50 6.32 -8.47
CA ARG A 129 9.11 7.26 -7.52
C ARG A 129 8.10 8.25 -6.97
N ARG A 130 7.28 8.88 -7.83
CA ARG A 130 6.20 9.79 -7.42
C ARG A 130 5.20 9.11 -6.51
N SER A 131 4.81 7.88 -6.83
CA SER A 131 3.93 7.07 -5.98
C SER A 131 4.53 6.85 -4.60
N CYS A 132 5.79 6.41 -4.50
CA CYS A 132 6.45 6.20 -3.22
C CYS A 132 6.48 7.47 -2.36
N VAL A 133 6.82 8.62 -2.96
CA VAL A 133 6.84 9.92 -2.25
C VAL A 133 5.46 10.28 -1.73
N ASN A 134 4.42 10.14 -2.57
CA ASN A 134 3.06 10.52 -2.21
C ASN A 134 2.43 9.57 -1.19
N ILE A 135 2.70 8.27 -1.31
CA ILE A 135 2.30 7.26 -0.31
C ILE A 135 2.96 7.57 1.02
N LYS A 136 4.28 7.79 1.06
CA LYS A 136 5.00 8.15 2.29
C LYS A 136 4.46 9.44 2.91
N ARG A 137 4.19 10.48 2.11
CA ARG A 137 3.56 11.72 2.58
C ARG A 137 2.18 11.47 3.18
N MET A 138 1.36 10.60 2.57
CA MET A 138 0.04 10.25 3.09
C MET A 138 0.13 9.55 4.45
N TRP A 139 1.03 8.57 4.60
CA TRP A 139 1.25 7.88 5.88
C TRP A 139 1.84 8.79 6.96
N ASN A 140 2.77 9.69 6.60
CA ASN A 140 3.35 10.64 7.56
C ASN A 140 2.35 11.69 8.07
N LYS A 141 1.28 11.98 7.32
CA LYS A 141 0.19 12.86 7.79
C LYS A 141 -0.69 12.20 8.85
N GLN A 142 -0.54 10.90 9.08
CA GLN A 142 -1.30 10.20 10.10
C GLN A 142 -0.77 10.61 11.48
N SER A 143 -1.60 11.30 12.27
CA SER A 143 -1.32 11.52 13.68
C SER A 143 -1.13 10.15 14.36
N PRO A 144 -0.10 9.96 15.20
CA PRO A 144 0.11 8.70 15.88
C PRO A 144 -1.13 8.37 16.72
N LYS A 145 -1.72 7.20 16.49
CA LYS A 145 -2.61 6.61 17.50
C LYS A 145 -1.77 6.39 18.76
N ARG A 146 -2.38 6.61 19.93
CA ARG A 146 -1.78 6.39 21.26
C ARG A 146 -1.40 4.92 21.47
N HIS A 147 -0.31 4.44 20.86
CA HIS A 147 0.68 3.51 21.42
C HIS A 147 1.66 3.10 20.32
N PHE A 148 2.94 3.39 20.59
CA PHE A 148 4.17 3.01 19.87
C PHE A 148 4.56 3.75 18.57
N PRO A 149 5.85 4.13 18.43
CA PRO A 149 6.40 4.70 17.21
C PRO A 149 6.59 3.59 16.17
N CYS A 150 5.80 3.60 15.10
CA CYS A 150 5.95 2.66 13.98
C CYS A 150 6.64 3.34 12.80
N THR A 151 7.90 3.00 12.54
CA THR A 151 8.59 3.27 11.27
C THR A 151 8.00 2.34 10.20
N LEU A 152 7.23 2.89 9.25
CA LEU A 152 6.60 2.11 8.19
C LEU A 152 7.65 1.71 7.13
N GLU A 153 7.92 0.42 7.01
CA GLU A 153 8.76 -0.12 5.92
C GLU A 153 7.88 -0.48 4.71
N LEU A 154 8.11 0.19 3.58
CA LEU A 154 7.59 -0.22 2.27
C LEU A 154 8.51 -1.31 1.71
N PHE A 155 8.00 -2.51 1.50
CA PHE A 155 8.71 -3.57 0.80
C PHE A 155 8.27 -3.61 -0.67
N SER A 156 9.23 -3.49 -1.59
CA SER A 156 9.08 -3.92 -2.98
C SER A 156 9.71 -5.29 -3.11
N VAL A 157 8.97 -6.24 -3.68
CA VAL A 157 9.52 -7.51 -4.18
C VAL A 157 10.13 -7.27 -5.55
#